data_AF-A0A1R0M5Y6-F1
#
_entry.id   AF-A0A1R0M5Y6-F1
#
_cell.length_a   1.000
_cell.length_b   1.000
_cell.length_c   1.000
_cell.angle_alpha   90.00
_cell.angle_beta   90.00
_cell.angle_gamma   90.00
#
_symmetry.space_group_name_H-M   'P 1'
#
loop_
_entity.id
_entity.type
_entity.pdbx_description
1 polymer ?
#
loop_
_entity_poly.entity_id
_entity_poly.type
_entity_poly.pdbx_seq_one_letter_code
_entity_poly.pdbx_strand_id
1 'polypeptide(L)'
;MTGRTLEELGLAEVPRDHPLTYPGAWPAESGLLHGDRMLPLDRLVYDDRAPVLAVGSNACPGQLRYKMTKFGIDSPLPMVRSRVSGLDVGVSAHVSIFGYVSASPVKAPRALSELFVLWLDRRQLEVIDASEPNFWRAWLPAPQVRIELPDASALTGAYAYVNRHGVLHNGVGVPRRHPGDQHVLISELLARSARLRELFGVTPEEFCVRARRDADLCARGTRLFAEQKWVTESGFEPYADGQQTGSPGTGASLFPPLR
;
A
#
# COMPACT_ATOMS: atom_id res chain seq x y z
N MET A 1 -10.88 -17.69 22.63
CA MET A 1 -10.14 -17.45 21.38
C MET A 1 -8.67 -17.27 21.72
N THR A 2 -7.80 -18.20 21.30
CA THR A 2 -6.36 -18.15 21.60
C THR A 2 -5.59 -17.59 20.41
N GLY A 3 -5.39 -16.28 20.38
CA GLY A 3 -4.41 -15.63 19.50
C GLY A 3 -3.65 -14.56 20.26
N ARG A 4 -2.45 -14.22 19.79
CA ARG A 4 -1.56 -13.26 20.45
C ARG A 4 -1.97 -11.83 20.13
N THR A 5 -1.71 -10.92 21.06
CA THR A 5 -1.95 -9.49 20.82
C THR A 5 -0.95 -8.93 19.80
N LEU A 6 -1.29 -7.82 19.17
CA LEU A 6 -0.37 -7.13 18.26
C LEU A 6 0.90 -6.68 18.98
N GLU A 7 0.81 -6.34 20.27
CA GLU A 7 1.96 -5.93 21.08
C GLU A 7 2.91 -7.11 21.32
N GLU A 8 2.38 -8.28 21.73
CA GLU A 8 3.14 -9.52 21.90
C GLU A 8 3.87 -9.95 20.62
N LEU A 9 3.35 -9.56 19.46
CA LEU A 9 3.89 -9.89 18.15
C LEU A 9 4.81 -8.81 17.55
N GLY A 10 4.93 -7.64 18.19
CA GLY A 10 5.65 -6.50 17.61
C GLY A 10 4.96 -5.90 16.36
N LEU A 11 3.64 -6.05 16.24
CA LEU A 11 2.81 -5.63 15.11
C LEU A 11 1.90 -4.44 15.43
N ALA A 12 2.01 -3.86 16.64
CA ALA A 12 1.11 -2.82 17.13
C ALA A 12 1.42 -1.42 16.60
N GLU A 13 2.63 -1.17 16.09
CA GLU A 13 3.05 0.15 15.67
C GLU A 13 2.24 0.66 14.46
N VAL A 14 2.02 1.97 14.41
CA VAL A 14 1.23 2.65 13.39
C VAL A 14 2.15 3.57 12.57
N PRO A 15 2.56 3.18 11.36
CA PRO A 15 3.40 4.00 10.48
C PRO A 15 2.84 5.39 10.17
N ARG A 16 1.51 5.55 10.18
CA ARG A 16 0.88 6.87 10.08
C ARG A 16 1.33 7.80 11.21
N ASP A 17 1.50 7.30 12.43
CA ASP A 17 1.89 8.10 13.59
C ASP A 17 3.42 8.15 13.76
N HIS A 18 4.13 7.11 13.31
CA HIS A 18 5.59 6.99 13.31
C HIS A 18 6.11 6.81 11.86
N PRO A 19 6.37 7.91 11.12
CA PRO A 19 6.52 7.84 9.68
C PRO A 19 7.77 7.09 9.22
N LEU A 20 8.84 7.14 10.02
CA LEU A 20 10.09 6.44 9.75
C LEU A 20 9.97 4.92 9.83
N THR A 21 8.92 4.40 10.47
CA THR A 21 8.68 2.95 10.53
C THR A 21 7.85 2.44 9.36
N TYR A 22 7.43 3.30 8.42
CA TYR A 22 6.77 2.87 7.20
C TYR A 22 7.64 1.87 6.40
N PRO A 23 7.06 0.78 5.85
CA PRO A 23 5.64 0.45 5.76
C PRO A 23 5.02 -0.18 7.02
N GLY A 24 5.78 -0.32 8.10
CA GLY A 24 5.39 -0.97 9.35
C GLY A 24 5.75 -2.45 9.36
N ALA A 25 5.62 -3.08 10.52
CA ALA A 25 5.86 -4.50 10.68
C ALA A 25 4.77 -5.33 9.98
N TRP A 26 5.20 -6.30 9.17
CA TRP A 26 4.31 -7.26 8.51
C TRP A 26 4.27 -8.56 9.33
N PRO A 27 3.12 -9.26 9.40
CA PRO A 27 3.05 -10.56 10.05
C PRO A 27 3.98 -11.57 9.37
N ALA A 28 4.50 -12.52 10.14
CA ALA A 28 5.27 -13.63 9.58
C ALA A 28 4.38 -14.67 8.88
N GLU A 29 3.10 -14.76 9.20
CA GLU A 29 2.18 -15.76 8.67
C GLU A 29 0.83 -15.15 8.34
N SER A 30 0.01 -15.88 7.60
CA SER A 30 -1.39 -15.52 7.42
C SER A 30 -2.11 -15.47 8.78
N GLY A 31 -3.10 -14.60 8.92
CA GLY A 31 -3.84 -14.49 10.16
C GLY A 31 -5.09 -13.62 10.04
N LEU A 32 -5.95 -13.73 11.04
CA LEU A 32 -7.18 -12.98 11.18
C LEU A 32 -6.96 -11.84 12.18
N LEU A 33 -6.91 -10.60 11.70
CA LEU A 33 -6.88 -9.43 12.56
C LEU A 33 -8.28 -9.22 13.15
N HIS A 34 -8.41 -9.32 14.47
CA HIS A 34 -9.67 -9.06 15.18
C HIS A 34 -9.37 -8.23 16.44
N GLY A 35 -9.78 -6.97 16.43
CA GLY A 35 -9.45 -6.02 17.47
C GLY A 35 -7.93 -5.83 17.59
N ASP A 36 -7.37 -6.22 18.72
CA ASP A 36 -5.94 -6.13 19.04
C ASP A 36 -5.19 -7.44 18.89
N ARG A 37 -5.78 -8.47 18.28
CA ARG A 37 -5.19 -9.81 18.20
C ARG A 37 -5.07 -10.31 16.77
N MET A 38 -4.04 -11.13 16.55
CA MET A 38 -3.93 -12.01 15.39
C MET A 38 -4.38 -13.41 15.79
N LEU A 39 -5.46 -13.89 15.17
CA LEU A 39 -5.99 -15.25 15.32
C LEU A 39 -5.57 -16.11 14.12
N PRO A 40 -5.53 -17.45 14.24
CA PRO A 40 -5.32 -18.32 13.08
C PRO A 40 -6.47 -18.21 12.07
N LEU A 41 -6.17 -18.46 10.80
CA LEU A 41 -7.18 -18.61 9.75
C LEU A 41 -7.67 -20.06 9.67
N ASP A 42 -8.95 -20.22 9.37
CA ASP A 42 -9.61 -21.49 9.06
C ASP A 42 -9.79 -21.72 7.56
N ARG A 43 -9.76 -20.65 6.76
CA ARG A 43 -9.86 -20.66 5.30
C ARG A 43 -8.98 -19.58 4.66
N LEU A 44 -8.65 -19.76 3.38
CA LEU A 44 -7.77 -18.84 2.62
C LEU A 44 -8.54 -17.94 1.64
N VAL A 45 -9.78 -18.29 1.32
CA VAL A 45 -10.64 -17.58 0.36
C VAL A 45 -11.94 -17.15 1.05
N TYR A 46 -12.37 -15.93 0.75
CA TYR A 46 -13.57 -15.30 1.31
C TYR A 46 -14.39 -14.72 0.15
N ASP A 47 -15.21 -15.54 -0.51
CA ASP A 47 -15.97 -15.14 -1.71
C ASP A 47 -16.97 -13.99 -1.47
N ASP A 48 -17.32 -13.74 -0.21
CA ASP A 48 -18.16 -12.65 0.25
C ASP A 48 -17.40 -11.32 0.46
N ARG A 49 -16.09 -11.30 0.18
CA ARG A 49 -15.18 -10.19 0.48
C ARG A 49 -14.33 -9.81 -0.72
N ALA A 50 -13.93 -8.54 -0.77
CA ALA A 50 -13.03 -8.05 -1.80
C ALA A 50 -11.57 -8.44 -1.49
N PRO A 51 -10.87 -9.17 -2.38
CA PRO A 51 -9.44 -9.40 -2.23
C PRO A 51 -8.66 -8.14 -2.60
N VAL A 52 -7.82 -7.65 -1.70
CA VAL A 52 -6.96 -6.48 -1.90
C VAL A 52 -5.52 -6.84 -1.61
N LEU A 53 -4.65 -6.66 -2.60
CA LEU A 53 -3.22 -6.87 -2.46
C LEU A 53 -2.55 -5.68 -1.78
N ALA A 54 -1.91 -5.94 -0.64
CA ALA A 54 -1.23 -4.92 0.15
C ALA A 54 0.29 -4.94 -0.09
N VAL A 55 0.83 -3.81 -0.55
CA VAL A 55 2.26 -3.61 -0.84
C VAL A 55 2.96 -2.61 0.10
N GLY A 56 2.20 -2.02 1.03
CA GLY A 56 2.67 -0.97 1.92
C GLY A 56 2.04 -1.09 3.29
N SER A 57 1.67 0.03 3.91
CA SER A 57 1.16 0.05 5.28
C SER A 57 -0.17 -0.66 5.50
N ASN A 58 -0.91 -1.01 4.43
CA ASN A 58 -2.07 -1.91 4.54
C ASN A 58 -1.68 -3.37 4.87
N ALA A 59 -0.41 -3.75 4.76
CA ALA A 59 0.07 -5.04 5.25
C ALA A 59 0.47 -5.00 6.75
N CYS A 60 0.44 -3.82 7.38
CA CYS A 60 0.76 -3.64 8.81
C CYS A 60 -0.52 -3.75 9.66
N PRO A 61 -0.62 -4.72 10.59
CA PRO A 61 -1.81 -4.90 11.43
C PRO A 61 -2.10 -3.71 12.35
N GLY A 62 -1.08 -3.08 12.93
CA GLY A 62 -1.23 -1.87 13.75
C GLY A 62 -1.86 -0.74 12.94
N GLN A 63 -1.43 -0.55 11.70
CA GLN A 63 -2.01 0.44 10.80
C GLN A 63 -3.47 0.12 10.45
N LEU A 64 -3.79 -1.14 10.14
CA LEU A 64 -5.15 -1.58 9.84
C LEU A 64 -6.05 -1.41 11.07
N ARG A 65 -5.63 -1.87 12.25
CA ARG A 65 -6.37 -1.70 13.51
C ARG A 65 -6.65 -0.24 13.77
N TYR A 66 -5.65 0.65 13.64
CA TYR A 66 -5.85 2.09 13.77
C TYR A 66 -6.98 2.61 12.87
N LYS A 67 -6.97 2.20 11.59
CA LYS A 67 -8.03 2.58 10.64
C LYS A 67 -9.38 2.02 11.10
N MET A 68 -9.47 0.72 11.40
CA MET A 68 -10.73 0.07 11.79
C MET A 68 -11.33 0.68 13.06
N THR A 69 -10.53 0.86 14.12
CA THR A 69 -10.96 1.48 15.38
C THR A 69 -11.45 2.91 15.16
N LYS A 70 -10.73 3.72 14.35
CA LYS A 70 -11.12 5.10 14.04
C LYS A 70 -12.51 5.20 13.40
N PHE A 71 -12.93 4.19 12.65
CA PHE A 71 -14.22 4.14 11.95
C PHE A 71 -15.25 3.20 12.60
N GLY A 72 -15.00 2.74 13.83
CA GLY A 72 -15.93 1.85 14.55
C GLY A 72 -16.20 0.55 13.81
N ILE A 73 -15.16 -0.06 13.24
CA ILE A 73 -15.20 -1.39 12.63
C ILE A 73 -14.55 -2.38 13.60
N ASP A 74 -15.33 -3.38 14.01
CA ASP A 74 -14.93 -4.48 14.89
C ASP A 74 -14.91 -5.84 14.15
N SER A 75 -15.39 -5.88 12.92
CA SER A 75 -15.42 -7.11 12.11
C SER A 75 -14.00 -7.65 11.86
N PRO A 76 -13.79 -8.97 11.91
CA PRO A 76 -12.49 -9.57 11.61
C PRO A 76 -12.01 -9.28 10.17
N LEU A 77 -10.70 -9.13 10.01
CA LEU A 77 -10.03 -8.82 8.74
C LEU A 77 -9.00 -9.93 8.43
N PRO A 78 -9.31 -10.87 7.53
CA PRO A 78 -8.39 -11.92 7.10
C PRO A 78 -7.24 -11.35 6.26
N MET A 79 -6.01 -11.74 6.61
CA MET A 79 -4.78 -11.39 5.92
C MET A 79 -4.07 -12.67 5.48
N VAL A 80 -4.01 -12.93 4.17
CA VAL A 80 -3.43 -14.17 3.60
C VAL A 80 -2.09 -13.87 2.95
N ARG A 81 -1.00 -14.38 3.54
CA ARG A 81 0.34 -14.31 2.94
C ARG A 81 0.35 -15.15 1.67
N SER A 82 0.69 -14.52 0.55
CA SER A 82 0.56 -15.08 -0.80
C SER A 82 1.82 -14.83 -1.61
N ARG A 83 2.16 -15.75 -2.50
CA ARG A 83 3.25 -15.58 -3.47
C ARG A 83 2.70 -14.89 -4.70
N VAL A 84 3.30 -13.78 -5.09
CA VAL A 84 2.81 -12.91 -6.15
C VAL A 84 3.87 -12.73 -7.22
N SER A 85 3.53 -13.03 -8.47
CA SER A 85 4.39 -12.77 -9.62
C SER A 85 3.77 -11.75 -10.57
N GLY A 86 4.63 -11.05 -11.33
CA GLY A 86 4.22 -9.95 -12.20
C GLY A 86 4.15 -8.57 -11.52
N LEU A 87 4.41 -8.52 -10.21
CA LEU A 87 4.32 -7.32 -9.38
C LEU A 87 5.50 -7.25 -8.39
N ASP A 88 6.08 -6.06 -8.22
CA ASP A 88 7.02 -5.74 -7.15
C ASP A 88 6.54 -4.49 -6.38
N VAL A 89 7.23 -4.18 -5.29
CA VAL A 89 6.96 -3.02 -4.44
C VAL A 89 7.88 -1.88 -4.84
N GLY A 90 7.33 -0.86 -5.49
CA GLY A 90 8.02 0.36 -5.88
C GLY A 90 7.78 1.53 -4.92
N VAL A 91 8.39 2.67 -5.24
CA VAL A 91 8.26 3.90 -4.45
C VAL A 91 7.25 4.84 -5.13
N SER A 92 6.24 5.30 -4.40
CA SER A 92 5.27 6.26 -4.90
C SER A 92 5.94 7.59 -5.26
N ALA A 93 5.49 8.24 -6.33
CA ALA A 93 5.99 9.56 -6.73
C ALA A 93 5.29 10.72 -5.99
N HIS A 94 4.98 10.55 -4.70
CA HIS A 94 4.40 11.62 -3.88
C HIS A 94 4.94 11.63 -2.46
N VAL A 95 4.97 12.82 -1.87
CA VAL A 95 5.26 13.00 -0.44
C VAL A 95 3.93 12.95 0.31
N SER A 96 3.81 12.04 1.27
CA SER A 96 2.60 11.89 2.08
C SER A 96 2.56 12.95 3.19
N ILE A 97 1.36 13.48 3.46
CA ILE A 97 1.10 14.36 4.61
C ILE A 97 1.35 13.69 5.97
N PHE A 98 1.61 12.39 6.00
CA PHE A 98 1.99 11.68 7.22
C PHE A 98 3.50 11.72 7.49
N GLY A 99 4.30 12.24 6.56
CA GLY A 99 5.74 12.46 6.71
C GLY A 99 6.62 11.37 6.09
N TYR A 100 6.09 10.55 5.18
CA TYR A 100 6.86 9.48 4.50
C TYR A 100 6.63 9.51 2.99
N VAL A 101 7.45 8.74 2.25
CA VAL A 101 7.20 8.43 0.84
C VAL A 101 6.73 6.99 0.75
N SER A 102 5.48 6.78 0.32
CA SER A 102 4.84 5.47 0.40
C SER A 102 5.33 4.47 -0.64
N ALA A 103 5.03 3.19 -0.41
CA ALA A 103 5.14 2.14 -1.39
C ALA A 103 3.99 2.21 -2.42
N SER A 104 4.22 1.68 -3.61
CA SER A 104 3.24 1.57 -4.69
C SER A 104 3.50 0.30 -5.50
N PRO A 105 2.46 -0.41 -5.99
CA PRO A 105 2.67 -1.60 -6.81
C PRO A 105 3.29 -1.19 -8.15
N VAL A 106 4.29 -1.94 -8.61
CA VAL A 106 4.92 -1.72 -9.92
C VAL A 106 4.94 -3.00 -10.73
N LYS A 107 4.67 -2.88 -12.03
CA LYS A 107 4.65 -4.02 -12.95
C LYS A 107 6.06 -4.55 -13.11
N ALA A 108 6.24 -5.82 -12.75
CA ALA A 108 7.54 -6.48 -12.78
C ALA A 108 7.36 -7.93 -13.24
N PRO A 109 7.36 -8.20 -14.56
CA PRO A 109 6.99 -9.51 -15.11
C PRO A 109 7.83 -10.69 -14.60
N ARG A 110 9.05 -10.42 -14.13
CA ARG A 110 9.99 -11.44 -13.60
C ARG A 110 10.11 -11.42 -12.08
N ALA A 111 9.45 -10.50 -11.40
CA ALA A 111 9.50 -10.44 -9.95
C ALA A 111 8.63 -11.53 -9.34
N LEU A 112 9.08 -12.02 -8.19
CA LEU A 112 8.34 -12.87 -7.28
C LEU A 112 8.45 -12.23 -5.90
N SER A 113 7.31 -11.86 -5.33
CA SER A 113 7.21 -11.18 -4.04
C SER A 113 6.28 -11.95 -3.13
N GLU A 114 6.52 -11.88 -1.82
CA GLU A 114 5.58 -12.35 -0.81
C GLU A 114 4.82 -11.15 -0.26
N LEU A 115 3.50 -11.16 -0.42
CA LEU A 115 2.61 -10.05 -0.09
C LEU A 115 1.36 -10.57 0.62
N PHE A 116 0.55 -9.66 1.16
CA PHE A 116 -0.71 -10.03 1.80
C PHE A 116 -1.89 -9.72 0.88
N VAL A 117 -2.77 -10.70 0.71
CA VAL A 117 -4.14 -10.47 0.24
C VAL A 117 -5.01 -10.23 1.48
N LEU A 118 -5.58 -9.04 1.56
CA LEU A 118 -6.58 -8.68 2.55
C LEU A 118 -7.95 -9.06 2.00
N TRP A 119 -8.77 -9.73 2.80
CA TRP A 119 -10.16 -10.01 2.45
C TRP A 119 -11.08 -9.02 3.16
N LEU A 120 -11.45 -7.94 2.47
CA LEU A 120 -12.18 -6.84 3.07
C LEU A 120 -13.68 -7.00 2.86
N ASP A 121 -14.45 -6.89 3.95
CA ASP A 121 -15.88 -6.64 3.82
C ASP A 121 -16.15 -5.24 3.25
N ARG A 122 -17.41 -4.94 2.92
CA ARG A 122 -17.79 -3.66 2.31
C ARG A 122 -17.36 -2.44 3.14
N ARG A 123 -17.58 -2.45 4.45
CA ARG A 123 -17.25 -1.30 5.32
C ARG A 123 -15.73 -1.15 5.47
N GLN A 124 -15.02 -2.27 5.60
CA GLN A 124 -13.56 -2.29 5.65
C GLN A 124 -12.97 -1.71 4.36
N LEU A 125 -13.50 -2.11 3.19
CA LEU A 125 -13.05 -1.61 1.89
C LEU A 125 -13.31 -0.11 1.72
N GLU A 126 -14.48 0.40 2.12
CA GLU A 126 -14.80 1.83 2.13
C GLU A 126 -13.80 2.64 2.97
N VAL A 127 -13.38 2.10 4.12
CA VAL A 127 -12.36 2.73 4.98
C VAL A 127 -10.98 2.74 4.32
N ILE A 128 -10.59 1.66 3.64
CA ILE A 128 -9.32 1.65 2.90
C ILE A 128 -9.39 2.64 1.73
N ASP A 129 -10.45 2.62 0.91
CA ASP A 129 -10.65 3.56 -0.21
C ASP A 129 -10.54 5.02 0.25
N ALA A 130 -11.22 5.39 1.35
CA ALA A 130 -11.17 6.74 1.91
C ALA A 130 -9.77 7.14 2.42
N SER A 131 -8.91 6.17 2.73
CA SER A 131 -7.55 6.40 3.21
C SER A 131 -6.51 6.57 2.10
N GLU A 132 -6.89 6.31 0.84
CA GLU A 132 -5.96 6.25 -0.31
C GLU A 132 -6.28 7.33 -1.39
N PRO A 133 -6.41 8.63 -1.04
CA PRO A 133 -6.82 9.68 -2.00
C PRO A 133 -5.84 9.88 -3.16
N ASN A 134 -4.58 9.48 -2.98
CA ASN A 134 -3.51 9.53 -4.00
C ASN A 134 -3.44 8.27 -4.86
N PHE A 135 -4.40 7.36 -4.75
CA PHE A 135 -4.41 6.10 -5.48
C PHE A 135 -5.77 5.84 -6.15
N TRP A 136 -5.76 5.03 -7.19
CA TRP A 136 -6.95 4.40 -7.76
C TRP A 136 -7.01 2.95 -7.32
N ARG A 137 -8.19 2.48 -6.94
CA ARG A 137 -8.42 1.05 -6.76
C ARG A 137 -8.57 0.41 -8.14
N ALA A 138 -7.66 -0.49 -8.48
CA ALA A 138 -7.62 -1.15 -9.78
C ALA A 138 -7.68 -2.68 -9.60
N TRP A 139 -8.48 -3.36 -10.42
CA TRP A 139 -8.47 -4.83 -10.45
C TRP A 139 -7.29 -5.32 -11.28
N LEU A 140 -6.39 -6.10 -10.66
CA LEU A 140 -5.23 -6.70 -11.33
C LEU A 140 -5.52 -8.17 -11.64
N PRO A 141 -5.81 -8.53 -12.91
CA PRO A 141 -6.19 -9.88 -13.29
C PRO A 141 -4.99 -10.80 -13.50
N ALA A 142 -5.23 -12.11 -13.35
CA ALA A 142 -4.39 -13.14 -13.93
C ALA A 142 -4.55 -13.18 -15.47
N PRO A 143 -3.47 -13.47 -16.24
CA PRO A 143 -2.14 -13.88 -15.77
C PRO A 143 -1.17 -12.72 -15.53
N GLN A 144 -1.59 -11.46 -15.68
CA GLN A 144 -0.68 -10.31 -15.59
C GLN A 144 -0.12 -10.12 -14.18
N VAL A 145 -0.93 -10.41 -13.17
CA VAL A 145 -0.50 -10.60 -11.78
C VAL A 145 -1.03 -11.96 -11.32
N ARG A 146 -0.14 -12.90 -11.03
CA ARG A 146 -0.51 -14.22 -10.50
C ARG A 146 -0.36 -14.20 -8.99
N ILE A 147 -1.43 -14.55 -8.28
CA ILE A 147 -1.48 -14.59 -6.82
C ILE A 147 -1.73 -16.03 -6.40
N GLU A 148 -0.70 -16.68 -5.88
CA GLU A 148 -0.74 -18.05 -5.36
C GLU A 148 -0.89 -18.02 -3.83
N LEU A 149 -1.92 -18.70 -3.35
CA LEU A 149 -2.21 -18.87 -1.93
C LEU A 149 -1.32 -19.98 -1.32
N PRO A 150 -1.25 -20.08 0.03
CA PRO A 150 -0.44 -21.11 0.70
C PRO A 150 -0.73 -22.57 0.29
N ASP A 151 -1.93 -22.88 -0.17
CA ASP A 151 -2.33 -24.21 -0.65
C ASP A 151 -2.04 -24.46 -2.14
N ALA A 152 -1.25 -23.58 -2.77
CA ALA A 152 -0.91 -23.55 -4.20
C ALA A 152 -2.10 -23.29 -5.15
N SER A 153 -3.29 -23.04 -4.63
CA SER A 153 -4.37 -22.47 -5.43
C SER A 153 -4.01 -21.05 -5.87
N ALA A 154 -4.63 -20.56 -6.95
CA ALA A 154 -4.37 -19.22 -7.47
C ALA A 154 -5.67 -18.44 -7.64
N LEU A 155 -5.64 -17.16 -7.26
CA LEU A 155 -6.75 -16.24 -7.49
C LEU A 155 -6.82 -15.82 -8.96
N THR A 156 -8.03 -15.47 -9.41
CA THR A 156 -8.26 -14.89 -10.75
C THR A 156 -7.79 -13.43 -10.85
N GLY A 157 -7.57 -12.78 -9.71
CA GLY A 157 -7.04 -11.44 -9.56
C GLY A 157 -7.28 -10.91 -8.15
N ALA A 158 -6.82 -9.69 -7.89
CA ALA A 158 -7.14 -8.93 -6.70
C ALA A 158 -7.13 -7.43 -7.00
N TYR A 159 -7.78 -6.64 -6.17
CA TYR A 159 -7.62 -5.19 -6.22
C TYR A 159 -6.25 -4.77 -5.70
N ALA A 160 -5.71 -3.67 -6.22
CA ALA A 160 -4.57 -2.97 -5.66
C ALA A 160 -4.76 -1.46 -5.78
N TYR A 161 -4.01 -0.68 -5.00
CA TYR A 161 -4.03 0.78 -5.05
C TYR A 161 -2.88 1.29 -5.93
N VAL A 162 -3.21 1.72 -7.15
CA VAL A 162 -2.26 2.24 -8.16
C VAL A 162 -2.11 3.75 -7.99
N ASN A 163 -0.88 4.24 -7.93
CA ASN A 163 -0.64 5.65 -7.56
C ASN A 163 -1.00 6.62 -8.70
N ARG A 164 -1.73 7.68 -8.37
CA ARG A 164 -2.18 8.70 -9.32
C ARG A 164 -1.07 9.58 -9.87
N HIS A 165 0.05 9.67 -9.16
CA HIS A 165 1.21 10.48 -9.49
C HIS A 165 2.31 9.66 -10.18
N GLY A 166 2.08 8.36 -10.41
CA GLY A 166 3.12 7.43 -10.86
C GLY A 166 4.06 7.01 -9.73
N VAL A 167 5.25 6.54 -10.12
CA VAL A 167 6.27 5.99 -9.22
C VAL A 167 7.64 6.58 -9.52
N LEU A 168 8.52 6.58 -8.51
CA LEU A 168 9.89 7.07 -8.69
C LEU A 168 10.72 6.06 -9.51
N HIS A 169 11.70 6.55 -10.28
CA HIS A 169 12.71 5.72 -10.95
C HIS A 169 14.14 6.19 -10.68
N ASN A 170 15.11 5.31 -10.95
CA ASN A 170 16.54 5.57 -10.77
C ASN A 170 17.26 6.03 -12.05
N GLY A 171 16.54 6.69 -12.96
CA GLY A 171 17.11 7.21 -14.22
C GLY A 171 16.38 6.72 -15.46
N VAL A 172 16.61 5.47 -15.88
CA VAL A 172 16.15 4.92 -17.18
C VAL A 172 14.65 4.56 -17.25
N GLY A 173 13.78 5.29 -16.53
CA GLY A 173 12.32 5.08 -16.53
C GLY A 173 11.84 3.75 -15.91
N VAL A 174 12.75 2.90 -15.42
CA VAL A 174 12.41 1.67 -14.70
C VAL A 174 12.04 2.02 -13.26
N PRO A 175 10.85 1.62 -12.76
CA PRO A 175 10.44 1.91 -11.40
C PRO A 175 11.48 1.50 -10.36
N ARG A 176 11.72 2.40 -9.40
CA ARG A 176 12.59 2.19 -8.24
C ARG A 176 11.89 1.24 -7.28
N ARG A 177 12.58 0.17 -6.90
CA ARG A 177 12.15 -0.72 -5.82
C ARG A 177 12.19 0.01 -4.47
N HIS A 178 11.18 -0.21 -3.63
CA HIS A 178 11.15 0.32 -2.28
C HIS A 178 12.16 -0.45 -1.40
N PRO A 179 13.06 0.23 -0.66
CA PRO A 179 14.12 -0.44 0.09
C PRO A 179 13.60 -1.18 1.35
N GLY A 180 12.36 -0.91 1.76
CA GLY A 180 11.75 -1.48 2.97
C GLY A 180 12.02 -0.65 4.23
N ASP A 181 12.87 0.37 4.13
CA ASP A 181 13.30 1.26 5.21
C ASP A 181 13.18 2.73 4.76
N GLN A 182 12.42 3.54 5.50
CA GLN A 182 12.25 4.97 5.17
C GLN A 182 13.50 5.80 5.43
N HIS A 183 14.33 5.48 6.43
CA HIS A 183 15.59 6.21 6.65
C HIS A 183 16.48 6.08 5.42
N VAL A 184 16.61 4.86 4.89
CA VAL A 184 17.38 4.60 3.67
C VAL A 184 16.77 5.36 2.50
N LEU A 185 15.47 5.20 2.26
CA LEU A 185 14.79 5.85 1.13
C LEU A 185 14.93 7.38 1.17
N ILE A 186 14.60 7.99 2.30
CA ILE A 186 14.61 9.45 2.42
C ILE A 186 16.04 9.98 2.34
N SER A 187 17.02 9.32 2.97
CA SER A 187 18.42 9.73 2.88
C SER A 187 18.90 9.75 1.42
N GLU A 188 18.55 8.72 0.64
CA GLU A 188 18.91 8.65 -0.78
C GLU A 188 18.23 9.75 -1.61
N LEU A 189 16.95 10.06 -1.34
CA LEU A 189 16.23 11.14 -2.02
C LEU A 189 16.84 12.51 -1.69
N LEU A 190 17.12 12.77 -0.41
CA LEU A 190 17.72 14.00 0.07
C LEU A 190 19.14 14.19 -0.49
N ALA A 191 19.95 13.12 -0.56
CA ALA A 191 21.30 13.19 -1.14
C ALA A 191 21.28 13.65 -2.60
N ARG A 192 20.28 13.21 -3.37
CA ARG A 192 20.16 13.47 -4.81
C ARG A 192 19.63 14.86 -5.16
N SER A 193 19.10 15.64 -4.23
CA SER A 193 18.49 16.95 -4.55
C SER A 193 18.69 18.00 -3.46
N ALA A 194 19.40 19.07 -3.81
CA ALA A 194 19.52 20.26 -2.96
C ALA A 194 18.16 20.92 -2.69
N ARG A 195 17.30 20.99 -3.72
CA ARG A 195 15.94 21.55 -3.59
C ARG A 195 15.06 20.73 -2.63
N LEU A 196 15.20 19.40 -2.59
CA LEU A 196 14.49 18.60 -1.57
C LEU A 196 15.00 18.92 -0.17
N ARG A 197 16.32 19.12 0.01
CA ARG A 197 16.90 19.49 1.30
C ARG A 197 16.45 20.87 1.78
N GLU A 198 16.31 21.82 0.87
CA GLU A 198 15.75 23.14 1.20
C GLU A 198 14.31 23.04 1.72
N LEU A 199 13.48 22.21 1.11
CA LEU A 199 12.08 22.01 1.52
C LEU A 199 11.99 21.24 2.85
N PHE A 200 12.67 20.11 2.94
CA PHE A 200 12.40 19.09 3.95
C PHE A 200 13.50 18.93 4.99
N GLY A 201 14.63 19.60 4.85
CA GLY A 201 15.79 19.42 5.72
C GLY A 201 16.77 18.37 5.18
N VAL A 202 17.84 18.14 5.91
CA VAL A 202 19.00 17.34 5.49
C VAL A 202 18.99 15.92 6.08
N THR A 203 18.09 15.62 7.02
CA THR A 203 17.94 14.29 7.62
C THR A 203 16.54 13.70 7.40
N PRO A 204 16.36 12.37 7.49
CA PRO A 204 15.05 11.74 7.45
C PRO A 204 14.07 12.24 8.51
N GLU A 205 14.55 12.54 9.72
CA GLU A 205 13.74 13.06 10.82
C GLU A 205 13.21 14.45 10.51
N GLU A 206 14.07 15.34 10.00
CA GLU A 206 13.65 16.68 9.56
C GLU A 206 12.61 16.57 8.43
N PHE A 207 12.83 15.66 7.48
CA PHE A 207 11.89 15.42 6.39
C PHE A 207 10.52 15.03 6.93
N CYS A 208 10.49 14.06 7.85
CA CYS A 208 9.25 13.59 8.46
C CYS A 208 8.53 14.71 9.21
N VAL A 209 9.25 15.48 10.02
CA VAL A 209 8.70 16.57 10.83
C VAL A 209 8.13 17.67 9.96
N ARG A 210 8.86 18.10 8.91
CA ARG A 210 8.42 19.20 8.04
C ARG A 210 7.27 18.80 7.12
N ALA A 211 7.31 17.60 6.55
CA ALA A 211 6.24 17.13 5.66
C ALA A 211 4.93 16.87 6.41
N ARG A 212 5.01 16.44 7.68
CA ARG A 212 3.84 16.03 8.45
C ARG A 212 2.84 17.17 8.61
N ARG A 213 1.60 16.91 8.18
CA ARG A 213 0.44 17.82 8.25
C ARG A 213 0.59 19.13 7.44
N ASP A 214 1.61 19.25 6.59
CA ASP A 214 1.78 20.37 5.67
C ASP A 214 1.47 19.91 4.23
N ALA A 215 0.20 20.09 3.85
CA ALA A 215 -0.28 19.66 2.53
C ALA A 215 0.38 20.46 1.39
N ASP A 216 0.66 21.75 1.59
CA ASP A 216 1.25 22.61 0.57
C ASP A 216 2.73 22.25 0.35
N LEU A 217 3.48 22.00 1.43
CA LEU A 217 4.86 21.55 1.34
C LEU A 217 4.95 20.15 0.69
N CYS A 218 4.07 19.22 1.06
CA CYS A 218 3.99 17.91 0.43
C CYS A 218 3.66 18.01 -1.08
N ALA A 219 2.75 18.91 -1.46
CA ALA A 219 2.42 19.16 -2.86
C ALA A 219 3.62 19.76 -3.62
N ARG A 220 4.39 20.67 -3.01
CA ARG A 220 5.64 21.19 -3.59
C ARG A 220 6.68 20.10 -3.78
N GLY A 221 6.90 19.25 -2.78
CA GLY A 221 7.82 18.12 -2.86
C GLY A 221 7.42 17.11 -3.95
N THR A 222 6.13 16.81 -4.04
CA THR A 222 5.55 15.94 -5.07
C THR A 222 5.79 16.51 -6.47
N ARG A 223 5.49 17.79 -6.71
CA ARG A 223 5.79 18.46 -7.99
C ARG A 223 7.28 18.44 -8.31
N LEU A 224 8.12 18.62 -7.30
CA LEU A 224 9.57 18.62 -7.47
C LEU A 224 10.12 17.28 -7.99
N PHE A 225 9.50 16.14 -7.66
CA PHE A 225 9.86 14.85 -8.26
C PHE A 225 9.65 14.86 -9.79
N ALA A 226 8.53 15.41 -10.26
CA ALA A 226 8.24 15.53 -11.68
C ALA A 226 9.16 16.54 -12.38
N GLU A 227 9.41 17.70 -11.77
CA GLU A 227 10.36 18.71 -12.29
C GLU A 227 11.78 18.15 -12.48
N GLN A 228 12.21 17.25 -11.59
CA GLN A 228 13.49 16.57 -11.68
C GLN A 228 13.50 15.36 -12.62
N LYS A 229 12.38 15.05 -13.28
CA LYS A 229 12.22 13.90 -14.17
C LYS A 229 12.54 12.57 -13.47
N TRP A 230 12.01 12.41 -12.25
CA TRP A 230 12.15 11.18 -11.45
C TRP A 230 10.90 10.30 -11.49
N VAL A 231 9.86 10.71 -12.22
CA VAL A 231 8.55 10.05 -12.23
C VAL A 231 8.35 9.26 -13.52
N THR A 232 7.85 8.04 -13.37
CA THR A 232 7.47 7.14 -14.46
C THR A 232 6.14 6.46 -14.09
N GLU A 233 5.51 5.81 -15.07
CA GLU A 233 4.36 4.96 -14.82
C GLU A 233 4.75 3.67 -14.07
N SER A 234 3.85 3.21 -13.21
CA SER A 234 3.95 1.92 -12.54
C SER A 234 3.77 0.73 -13.50
N GLY A 235 3.09 0.95 -14.63
CA GLY A 235 2.68 -0.08 -15.58
C GLY A 235 1.32 -0.71 -15.24
N PHE A 236 0.62 -0.19 -14.24
CA PHE A 236 -0.72 -0.63 -13.83
C PHE A 236 -1.82 0.43 -14.04
N GLU A 237 -1.48 1.61 -14.56
CA GLU A 237 -2.40 2.70 -14.90
C GLU A 237 -3.56 2.23 -15.81
N PRO A 238 -3.35 1.37 -16.84
CA PRO A 238 -4.47 0.91 -17.68
C PRO A 238 -5.56 0.13 -16.94
N TYR A 239 -5.28 -0.42 -15.75
CA TYR A 239 -6.27 -1.11 -14.92
C TYR A 239 -7.06 -0.16 -14.02
N ALA A 240 -6.58 1.07 -13.83
CA ALA A 240 -7.25 2.11 -13.05
C ALA A 240 -8.27 2.89 -13.90
N ASP A 241 -7.98 3.10 -15.18
CA ASP A 241 -8.82 3.91 -16.08
C ASP A 241 -10.17 3.26 -16.41
N GLY A 242 -10.24 1.92 -16.42
CA GLY A 242 -11.47 1.16 -16.67
C GLY A 242 -12.57 1.31 -15.61
N GLN A 243 -12.30 1.99 -14.49
CA GLN A 243 -13.31 2.32 -13.48
C GLN A 243 -13.86 3.76 -13.59
N GLN A 244 -13.31 4.62 -14.46
CA GLN A 244 -13.77 6.01 -14.60
C GLN A 244 -15.04 6.19 -15.45
N THR A 245 -15.52 5.16 -16.16
CA THR A 245 -16.73 5.27 -17.00
C THR A 245 -18.05 5.08 -16.25
N GLY A 246 -18.03 4.91 -14.93
CA GLY A 246 -19.23 4.92 -14.09
C GLY A 246 -19.55 6.33 -13.59
N SER A 247 -20.68 6.90 -13.99
CA SER A 247 -21.22 8.17 -13.46
C SER A 247 -21.16 8.23 -11.91
N PRO A 248 -21.04 9.43 -11.31
CA PRO A 248 -21.04 9.59 -9.86
C PRO A 248 -22.45 9.29 -9.32
N GLY A 249 -22.71 8.03 -8.97
CA GLY A 249 -24.03 7.60 -8.51
C GLY A 249 -24.17 6.11 -8.18
N THR A 250 -23.24 5.25 -8.58
CA THR A 250 -23.25 3.84 -8.21
C THR A 250 -21.92 3.47 -7.57
N GLY A 251 -21.98 3.00 -6.33
CA GLY A 251 -20.80 2.60 -5.55
C GLY A 251 -19.87 1.70 -6.36
N ALA A 252 -18.56 1.92 -6.21
CA ALA A 252 -17.55 1.08 -6.84
C ALA A 252 -17.88 -0.40 -6.55
N SER A 253 -18.08 -1.18 -7.62
CA SER A 253 -18.45 -2.59 -7.50
C SER A 253 -17.49 -3.29 -6.53
N LEU A 254 -18.07 -4.00 -5.55
CA LEU A 254 -17.35 -4.90 -4.65
C LEU A 254 -16.73 -6.08 -5.40
N PHE A 255 -17.36 -6.44 -6.52
CA PHE A 255 -17.05 -7.63 -7.29
C PHE A 255 -16.23 -7.26 -8.53
N PRO A 256 -15.33 -8.15 -8.96
CA PRO A 256 -14.56 -7.95 -10.18
C PRO A 256 -15.49 -7.68 -11.37
N PRO A 257 -15.04 -6.89 -12.38
CA PRO A 257 -15.80 -6.76 -13.60
C PRO A 257 -16.06 -8.16 -14.18
N LEU A 258 -17.34 -8.46 -14.43
CA LEU A 258 -17.75 -9.67 -15.13
C LEU A 258 -17.06 -9.66 -16.50
N ARG A 259 -16.29 -10.71 -16.81
CA ARG A 259 -15.73 -10.92 -18.15
C ARG A 259 -16.83 -11.30 -19.12
#